data_AF-A0A2W6CR71-F1
#
_entry.id   AF-A0A2W6CR71-F1
#
_cell.length_a   1.000
_cell.length_b   1.000
_cell.length_c   1.000
_cell.angle_alpha   90.00
_cell.angle_beta   90.00
_cell.angle_gamma   90.00
#
_symmetry.space_group_name_H-M   'P 1'
#
loop_
_entity.id
_entity.type
_entity.pdbx_description
1 polymer ?
#
loop_
_entity_poly.entity_id
_entity_poly.type
_entity_poly.pdbx_seq_one_letter_code
_entity_poly.pdbx_strand_id
1 'polypeptide(L)' 'MLDVNFFDELRIGLATAEDIRQWSFGEVKKPETINYRTLKPEKDGLFCEKIFGPTRDWECYCGKYKRVRFKGIICER' A
#
# COMPACT_ATOMS: atom_id res chain seq x y z
N MET A 1 -20.54 4.99 11.89
CA MET A 1 -20.54 6.35 11.34
C MET A 1 -19.25 6.97 11.83
N LEU A 2 -18.26 7.16 10.97
CA LEU A 2 -17.00 7.80 11.35
C LEU A 2 -17.28 9.29 11.58
N ASP A 3 -16.85 9.86 12.69
CA ASP A 3 -17.08 11.25 13.09
C ASP A 3 -16.44 12.20 12.09
N VAL A 4 -17.26 13.04 11.44
CA VAL A 4 -16.86 13.74 10.21
C VAL A 4 -16.43 15.19 10.44
N ASN A 5 -16.78 15.84 11.55
CA ASN A 5 -16.59 17.30 11.68
C ASN A 5 -16.20 17.81 13.09
N PHE A 6 -15.80 16.94 14.02
CA PHE A 6 -15.32 17.37 15.34
C PHE A 6 -13.79 17.46 15.35
N PHE A 7 -13.26 18.59 14.87
CA PHE A 7 -11.84 18.93 14.99
C PHE A 7 -11.77 20.37 15.51
N ASP A 8 -11.05 20.60 16.60
CA ASP A 8 -10.92 21.93 17.23
C ASP A 8 -9.86 22.78 16.50
N GLU A 9 -8.71 22.17 16.19
CA GLU A 9 -7.59 22.83 15.54
C GLU A 9 -6.85 21.89 14.56
N LEU A 10 -6.23 22.45 13.53
CA LEU A 10 -5.36 21.75 12.60
C LEU A 10 -3.92 22.24 12.77
N ARG A 11 -3.02 21.32 13.14
CA ARG A 11 -1.59 21.63 13.35
C ARG A 11 -0.76 21.27 12.13
N ILE A 12 0.17 22.15 11.77
CA ILE A 12 1.22 21.90 10.78
C ILE A 12 2.60 22.01 11.43
N GLY A 13 3.54 21.21 10.97
CA GLY A 13 4.92 21.21 11.47
C GLY A 13 5.84 20.52 10.47
N LEU A 14 7.15 20.63 10.71
CA LEU A 14 8.14 19.90 9.93
C LEU A 14 8.05 18.41 10.26
N ALA A 15 8.01 17.58 9.23
CA ALA A 15 8.10 16.13 9.37
C ALA A 15 9.57 15.73 9.55
N THR A 16 9.86 14.95 10.59
CA THR A 16 11.17 14.35 10.79
C THR A 16 11.32 13.11 9.90
N ALA A 17 12.56 12.63 9.73
CA ALA A 17 12.80 11.38 9.01
C ALA A 17 12.10 10.18 9.67
N GLU A 18 11.87 10.22 10.99
CA GLU A 18 11.15 9.16 11.70
C GLU A 18 9.65 9.21 11.41
N ASP A 19 9.05 10.40 11.39
CA ASP A 19 7.64 10.57 11.01
C ASP A 19 7.39 10.03 9.60
N ILE A 20 8.29 10.32 8.65
CA ILE A 20 8.19 9.83 7.27
C ILE A 20 8.26 8.30 7.21
N ARG A 21 9.12 7.67 8.02
CA ARG A 21 9.19 6.20 8.10
C ARG A 21 7.94 5.61 8.75
N GLN A 22 7.39 6.27 9.76
CA GLN A 22 6.17 5.84 10.43
C GLN A 22 4.95 5.86 9.51
N TRP A 23 4.86 6.83 8.60
CA TRP A 23 3.79 6.89 7.60
C TRP A 23 3.96 5.91 6.45
N SER A 24 5.20 5.49 6.20
CA SER A 24 5.51 4.60 5.09
C SER A 24 5.13 3.15 5.38
N PHE A 25 4.52 2.51 4.39
CA PHE A 25 4.20 1.08 4.41
C PHE A 25 5.31 0.21 3.81
N GLY A 26 6.39 0.83 3.31
CA GLY A 26 7.51 0.13 2.71
C GLY A 26 8.40 1.02 1.84
N GLU A 27 9.59 0.51 1.52
CA GLU A 27 10.60 1.23 0.75
C GLU A 27 10.53 0.86 -0.74
N VAL A 28 10.47 1.87 -1.62
CA VAL A 28 10.58 1.68 -3.07
C VAL A 28 12.06 1.65 -3.45
N LYS A 29 12.52 0.52 -3.97
CA LYS A 29 13.93 0.30 -4.30
C LYS A 29 14.23 0.41 -5.77
N LYS A 30 13.24 0.19 -6.61
CA LYS A 30 13.42 0.18 -8.06
C LYS A 30 12.58 1.23 -8.76
N PRO A 31 13.07 1.78 -9.89
CA PRO A 31 12.36 2.80 -10.65
C PRO A 31 11.27 2.23 -11.55
N GLU A 32 11.16 0.90 -11.70
CA GLU A 32 10.15 0.32 -12.59
C GLU A 32 8.72 0.52 -12.05
N THR A 33 7.77 0.58 -12.98
CA THR A 33 6.37 0.86 -12.69
C THR A 33 5.53 -0.42 -12.82
N ILE A 34 5.18 -0.79 -14.04
CA ILE A 34 4.37 -1.95 -14.37
C ILE A 34 5.03 -2.74 -15.50
N ASN A 35 4.77 -4.03 -15.50
CA ASN A 35 5.17 -4.88 -16.59
C ASN A 35 4.30 -4.62 -17.82
N TYR A 36 4.91 -4.29 -18.95
CA TYR A 36 4.17 -3.97 -20.18
C TYR A 36 3.35 -5.14 -20.76
N ARG A 37 3.69 -6.40 -20.45
CA ARG A 37 2.98 -7.58 -20.97
C ARG A 37 1.87 -8.03 -20.05
N THR A 38 2.16 -8.14 -18.76
CA THR A 38 1.21 -8.68 -17.79
C THR A 38 0.34 -7.62 -17.15
N LEU A 39 0.68 -6.33 -17.34
CA LEU A 39 0.08 -5.18 -16.68
C LEU A 39 0.12 -5.26 -15.15
N LYS A 40 0.99 -6.12 -14.61
CA LYS A 40 1.19 -6.26 -13.17
C LYS A 40 2.27 -5.30 -12.68
N PRO A 41 2.09 -4.68 -11.51
CA PRO A 41 3.13 -3.84 -10.91
C PRO A 41 4.40 -4.62 -10.60
N GLU A 42 5.55 -3.97 -10.79
CA GLU A 42 6.83 -4.59 -10.48
C GLU A 42 7.09 -4.63 -8.96
N LYS A 43 7.77 -5.69 -8.49
CA LYS A 43 8.11 -5.85 -7.07
C LYS A 43 9.16 -4.82 -6.66
N ASP A 44 8.90 -4.15 -5.54
CA ASP A 44 9.69 -3.04 -4.99
C ASP A 44 9.78 -1.82 -5.93
N GLY A 45 8.89 -1.75 -6.93
CA GLY A 45 8.72 -0.61 -7.83
C GLY A 45 7.74 0.43 -7.31
N LEU A 46 7.52 1.48 -8.11
CA LEU A 46 6.68 2.63 -7.73
C LEU A 46 5.21 2.28 -7.47
N PHE A 47 4.71 1.17 -8.04
CA PHE A 47 3.33 0.71 -7.87
C PHE A 47 3.25 -0.62 -7.11
N CYS A 48 4.26 -0.97 -6.30
CA CYS A 48 4.33 -2.27 -5.65
C CYS A 48 3.12 -2.56 -4.75
N GLU A 49 2.38 -3.64 -5.06
CA GLU A 49 1.17 -4.02 -4.31
C GLU A 49 1.46 -4.41 -2.85
N LYS A 50 2.70 -4.77 -2.53
CA LYS A 50 3.12 -5.06 -1.15
C LYS A 50 3.15 -3.81 -0.27
N ILE A 51 3.49 -2.66 -0.86
CA ILE A 51 3.66 -1.38 -0.15
C ILE A 51 2.33 -0.63 -0.14
N PHE A 52 1.71 -0.49 -1.32
CA PHE A 52 0.53 0.35 -1.50
C PHE A 52 -0.79 -0.42 -1.40
N GLY A 53 -0.74 -1.75 -1.34
CA GLY A 53 -1.91 -2.61 -1.31
C GLY A 53 -2.27 -3.21 -2.68
N PRO A 54 -3.21 -4.16 -2.71
CA PRO A 54 -3.55 -4.90 -3.92
C PRO A 54 -4.30 -4.02 -4.94
N THR A 55 -4.03 -4.23 -6.24
CA THR A 55 -4.73 -3.51 -7.33
C THR A 55 -6.20 -3.93 -7.44
N ARG A 56 -6.53 -5.14 -6.98
CA ARG A 56 -7.87 -5.73 -7.06
C ARG A 56 -8.35 -6.14 -5.68
N ASP A 57 -9.65 -5.96 -5.45
CA ASP A 57 -10.28 -6.29 -4.18
C ASP A 57 -10.04 -7.75 -3.80
N TRP A 58 -9.42 -7.96 -2.63
CA TRP A 58 -9.18 -9.27 -2.02
C TRP A 58 -8.38 -10.24 -2.90
N GLU A 59 -7.49 -9.73 -3.76
CA GLU A 59 -6.59 -10.54 -4.59
C GLU A 59 -5.13 -10.15 -4.34
N CYS A 60 -4.28 -11.11 -3.95
CA CYS A 60 -2.86 -10.86 -3.76
C CYS A 60 -2.08 -10.97 -5.09
N TYR A 61 -0.91 -10.32 -5.17
CA TYR A 61 -0.05 -10.27 -6.37
C TYR A 61 0.21 -11.63 -7.03
N CYS A 62 0.57 -12.63 -6.22
CA CYS A 62 0.87 -13.99 -6.69
C CYS A 62 -0.38 -14.80 -7.09
N GLY A 63 -1.57 -14.32 -6.75
CA GLY A 63 -2.85 -14.96 -7.04
C GLY A 63 -3.22 -16.14 -6.13
N LYS A 64 -2.45 -16.44 -5.07
CA LYS A 64 -2.76 -17.51 -4.11
C LYS A 64 -4.03 -17.22 -3.30
N TYR A 65 -4.11 -16.02 -2.73
CA TYR A 65 -5.28 -15.58 -1.98
C TYR A 65 -6.17 -14.73 -2.88
N LYS A 66 -7.38 -15.24 -3.12
CA LYS A 66 -8.43 -14.57 -3.87
C LYS A 66 -9.75 -14.70 -3.11
N ARG A 67 -10.57 -13.65 -3.14
CA ARG A 67 -11.92 -13.53 -2.51
C ARG A 67 -11.89 -13.04 -1.06
N VAL A 68 -13.02 -12.47 -0.64
CA VAL A 68 -13.26 -11.82 0.66
C VAL A 68 -12.94 -12.70 1.87
N ARG A 69 -13.03 -14.04 1.75
CA ARG A 69 -12.76 -14.96 2.87
C ARG A 69 -11.35 -14.87 3.45
N PHE A 70 -10.39 -14.35 2.69
CA PHE A 70 -9.00 -14.16 3.12
C PHE A 70 -8.71 -12.72 3.58
N LYS A 71 -9.76 -11.95 3.91
CA LYS A 71 -9.65 -10.58 4.42
C LYS A 71 -8.67 -10.50 5.60
N GLY A 72 -7.66 -9.63 5.47
CA GLY A 72 -6.66 -9.37 6.51
C GLY A 72 -5.48 -10.35 6.52
N ILE A 73 -5.45 -11.37 5.67
CA ILE A 73 -4.31 -12.29 5.57
C ILE A 73 -3.22 -11.68 4.70
N ILE A 74 -2.01 -11.57 5.25
CA ILE A 74 -0.81 -11.16 4.51
C ILE A 74 -0.26 -12.37 3.75
N CYS A 75 -0.09 -12.22 2.45
CA CYS A 75 0.46 -13.26 1.58
C CYS A 75 1.92 -13.58 1.96
N GLU A 76 2.27 -14.86 2.07
CA GLU A 76 3.64 -15.28 2.40
C GLU A 76 4.62 -15.21 1.20
N ARG A 77 4.10 -15.04 -0.01
CA ARG A 77 4.86 -14.92 -1.26
C ARG A 77 5.02 -13.48 -1.71
#